data_AF-A0A917HEP4-F1
#
_entry.id   AF-A0A917HEP4-F1
#
_cell.length_a   1.000
_cell.length_b   1.000
_cell.length_c   1.000
_cell.angle_alpha   90.00
_cell.angle_beta   90.00
_cell.angle_gamma   90.00
#
_symmetry.space_group_name_H-M   'P 1'
#
loop_
_entity.id
_entity.type
_entity.pdbx_description
1 polymer ?
#
loop_
_entity_poly.entity_id
_entity_poly.type
_entity_poly.pdbx_seq_one_letter_code
_entity_poly.pdbx_strand_id
1 'polypeptide(L)'
;MSVIKVFRNYMQEHHPHLEHEDWKADVRLLSAKEIQNVNIKALLPQEINEPITCWLFFYDGGLNHVVCLLQDKKGVTNLGISLLKNGEPVKPISFYK
;
A
#
# COMPACT_ATOMS: atom_id res chain seq x y z
N MET A 1 -4.60 3.43 13.26
CA MET A 1 -3.18 3.87 13.36
C MET A 1 -2.89 4.73 12.13
N SER A 2 -2.21 5.88 12.28
CA SER A 2 -1.96 6.80 11.14
C SER A 2 -1.28 6.08 9.96
N VAL A 3 -1.78 6.29 8.75
CA VAL A 3 -1.23 5.74 7.49
C VAL A 3 0.27 6.04 7.37
N ILE A 4 0.68 7.27 7.69
CA ILE A 4 2.09 7.67 7.64
C ILE A 4 2.95 6.86 8.62
N LYS A 5 2.42 6.57 9.81
CA LYS A 5 3.14 5.75 10.80
C LYS A 5 3.29 4.31 10.32
N VAL A 6 2.25 3.74 9.71
CA VAL A 6 2.29 2.39 9.14
C VAL A 6 3.33 2.32 8.03
N PHE A 7 3.30 3.30 7.11
CA PHE A 7 4.28 3.41 6.04
C PHE A 7 5.72 3.53 6.57
N ARG A 8 6.00 4.46 7.50
CA ARG A 8 7.34 4.65 8.08
C ARG A 8 7.85 3.38 8.75
N ASN A 9 7.02 2.73 9.58
CA ASN A 9 7.39 1.49 10.24
C ASN A 9 7.71 0.37 9.23
N TYR A 10 6.87 0.22 8.21
CA TYR A 10 7.09 -0.76 7.14
C TYR A 10 8.41 -0.54 6.40
N MET A 11 8.72 0.72 6.06
CA MET A 11 9.97 1.08 5.39
C MET A 11 11.18 0.79 6.26
N GLN A 12 11.14 1.20 7.53
CA GLN A 12 12.20 0.93 8.50
C GLN A 12 12.49 -0.56 8.66
N GLU A 13 11.44 -1.37 8.79
CA GLU A 13 11.57 -2.80 9.09
C GLU A 13 11.96 -3.63 7.85
N HIS A 14 11.44 -3.29 6.68
CA HIS A 14 11.55 -4.16 5.50
C HIS A 14 12.36 -3.57 4.35
N HIS A 15 12.48 -2.24 4.26
CA HIS A 15 13.15 -1.54 3.16
C HIS A 15 14.01 -0.35 3.66
N PRO A 16 14.91 -0.55 4.64
CA PRO A 16 15.66 0.56 5.24
C PRO A 16 16.50 1.35 4.24
N HIS A 17 16.94 0.72 3.16
CA HIS A 17 17.69 1.33 2.06
C HIS A 17 16.88 2.37 1.26
N LEU A 18 15.57 2.44 1.43
CA LEU A 18 14.66 3.39 0.76
C LEU A 18 13.99 4.37 1.74
N GLU A 19 14.28 4.28 3.04
CA GLU A 19 13.58 5.05 4.08
C GLU A 19 13.78 6.57 3.93
N HIS A 20 14.97 6.96 3.47
CA HIS A 20 15.42 8.36 3.41
C HIS A 20 15.07 9.07 2.10
N GLU A 21 14.39 8.40 1.17
CA GLU A 21 13.92 9.03 -0.06
C GLU A 21 12.86 10.11 0.24
N ASP A 22 12.75 11.09 -0.65
CA ASP A 22 11.73 12.13 -0.57
C ASP A 22 10.37 11.61 -1.07
N TRP A 23 9.69 10.86 -0.21
CA TRP A 23 8.43 10.21 -0.51
C TRP A 23 7.28 11.20 -0.64
N LYS A 24 6.59 11.10 -1.78
CA LYS A 24 5.32 11.74 -2.11
C LYS A 24 4.19 10.72 -2.00
N ALA A 25 2.95 11.19 -1.86
CA ALA A 25 1.78 10.35 -1.78
C ALA A 25 0.71 10.80 -2.78
N ASP A 26 0.16 9.84 -3.52
CA ASP A 26 -1.10 9.97 -4.26
C ASP A 26 -2.15 9.10 -3.57
N VAL A 27 -3.40 9.58 -3.53
CA VAL A 27 -4.49 8.94 -2.79
C VAL A 27 -5.66 8.72 -3.73
N ARG A 28 -6.10 7.47 -3.85
CA ARG A 28 -7.18 7.08 -4.74
C ARG A 28 -8.24 6.29 -4.00
N LEU A 29 -9.49 6.64 -4.24
CA LEU A 29 -10.63 5.82 -3.83
C LEU A 29 -10.99 4.89 -4.99
N LEU A 30 -10.91 3.59 -4.78
CA LEU A 30 -11.10 2.58 -5.82
C LEU A 30 -12.00 1.45 -5.30
N SER A 31 -12.84 0.88 -6.15
CA SER A 31 -13.44 -0.42 -5.88
C SER A 31 -12.36 -1.50 -5.91
N ALA A 32 -12.43 -2.47 -5.00
CA ALA A 32 -11.55 -3.63 -5.05
C ALA A 32 -11.63 -4.39 -6.39
N LYS A 33 -12.75 -4.28 -7.11
CA LYS A 33 -12.92 -4.88 -8.44
C LYS A 33 -12.02 -4.23 -9.50
N GLU A 34 -11.76 -2.93 -9.39
CA GLU A 34 -10.96 -2.13 -10.33
C GLU A 34 -9.46 -2.40 -10.22
N ILE A 35 -9.00 -3.02 -9.12
CA ILE A 35 -7.59 -3.35 -8.93
C ILE A 35 -7.22 -4.52 -9.85
N GLN A 36 -6.50 -4.25 -10.94
CA GLN A 36 -6.14 -5.30 -11.90
C GLN A 36 -4.98 -6.17 -11.40
N ASN A 37 -4.13 -5.65 -10.53
CA ASN A 37 -3.00 -6.38 -9.99
C ASN A 37 -3.48 -7.43 -8.98
N VAL A 38 -3.40 -8.71 -9.39
CA VAL A 38 -3.85 -9.86 -8.59
C VAL A 38 -3.11 -9.95 -7.25
N ASN A 39 -1.82 -9.59 -7.23
CA ASN A 39 -1.02 -9.70 -6.03
C ASN A 39 -1.34 -8.58 -5.01
N ILE A 40 -1.78 -7.41 -5.48
CA ILE A 40 -2.36 -6.37 -4.60
C ILE A 40 -3.75 -6.80 -4.12
N LYS A 41 -4.56 -7.42 -4.98
CA LYS A 41 -5.87 -7.97 -4.58
C LYS A 41 -5.75 -9.03 -3.49
N ALA A 42 -4.66 -9.80 -3.45
CA ALA A 42 -4.41 -10.78 -2.40
C ALA A 42 -4.20 -10.14 -1.01
N LEU A 43 -3.91 -8.84 -0.95
CA LEU A 43 -3.85 -8.04 0.30
C LEU A 43 -5.21 -7.51 0.74
N LEU A 44 -6.30 -7.95 0.11
CA LEU A 44 -7.65 -7.59 0.50
C LEU A 44 -8.40 -8.81 1.07
N PRO A 45 -9.31 -8.59 2.03
CA PRO A 45 -10.24 -9.62 2.45
C PRO A 45 -11.11 -10.07 1.27
N GLN A 46 -11.44 -11.37 1.22
CA GLN A 46 -12.15 -11.99 0.09
C GLN A 46 -13.50 -11.32 -0.22
N GLU A 47 -14.17 -10.73 0.78
CA GLU A 47 -15.53 -10.19 0.66
C GLU A 47 -15.59 -8.67 0.86
N ILE A 48 -14.67 -7.92 0.25
CA ILE A 48 -14.75 -6.45 0.28
C ILE A 48 -15.68 -5.94 -0.82
N ASN A 49 -16.84 -5.42 -0.42
CA ASN A 49 -17.84 -4.83 -1.33
C ASN A 49 -17.80 -3.30 -1.34
N GLU A 50 -17.21 -2.68 -0.32
CA GLU A 50 -17.04 -1.24 -0.24
C GLU A 50 -15.78 -0.78 -1.01
N PRO A 51 -15.77 0.46 -1.52
CA PRO A 51 -14.54 1.09 -2.00
C PRO A 51 -13.46 1.12 -0.93
N ILE A 52 -12.20 1.09 -1.36
CA ILE A 52 -11.03 1.20 -0.49
C ILE A 52 -10.22 2.43 -0.86
N THR A 53 -9.54 2.98 0.15
CA THR A 53 -8.57 4.05 -0.05
C THR A 53 -7.21 3.41 -0.32
N CYS A 54 -6.66 3.67 -1.51
CA CYS A 54 -5.34 3.24 -1.92
C CYS A 54 -4.38 4.41 -1.83
N TRP A 55 -3.37 4.28 -0.96
CA TRP A 55 -2.27 5.22 -0.84
C TRP A 55 -1.09 4.70 -1.65
N LEU A 56 -0.65 5.49 -2.62
CA LEU A 56 0.52 5.22 -3.44
C LEU A 56 1.65 6.14 -3.00
N PHE A 57 2.65 5.59 -2.35
CA PHE A 57 3.87 6.32 -2.03
C PHE A 57 4.91 6.09 -3.11
N PHE A 58 5.52 7.17 -3.60
CA PHE A 58 6.56 7.16 -4.63
C PHE A 58 7.53 8.31 -4.39
N TYR A 59 8.70 8.28 -5.02
CA TYR A 59 9.71 9.34 -4.97
C TYR A 59 10.29 9.57 -6.36
N ASP A 60 10.92 10.73 -6.57
CA ASP A 60 11.52 11.05 -7.87
C ASP A 60 12.68 10.11 -8.18
N GLY A 61 12.69 9.50 -9.37
CA GLY A 61 13.66 8.45 -9.74
C GLY A 61 13.26 7.03 -9.32
N GLY A 62 12.24 6.88 -8.48
CA GLY A 62 11.69 5.61 -8.02
C GLY A 62 10.64 4.99 -8.95
N LEU A 63 10.77 5.13 -10.28
CA LEU A 63 9.75 4.69 -11.25
C LEU A 63 9.33 3.21 -11.10
N ASN A 64 10.21 2.40 -10.52
CA ASN A 64 10.01 0.97 -10.31
C ASN A 64 9.65 0.60 -8.86
N HIS A 65 9.61 1.57 -7.94
CA HIS A 65 9.37 1.37 -6.51
C HIS A 65 8.19 2.22 -6.05
N VAL A 66 7.04 1.57 -5.87
CA VAL A 66 5.84 2.23 -5.36
C VAL A 66 5.36 1.46 -4.15
N VAL A 67 5.19 2.11 -3.00
CA VAL A 67 4.56 1.44 -1.85
C VAL A 67 3.05 1.65 -1.94
N CYS A 68 2.31 0.55 -1.99
CA CYS A 68 0.87 0.54 -1.98
C CYS A 68 0.39 0.20 -0.57
N LEU A 69 -0.41 1.09 0.04
CA LEU A 69 -1.08 0.86 1.32
C LEU A 69 -2.59 0.96 1.11
N LEU A 70 -3.29 -0.12 1.45
CA LEU A 70 -4.73 -0.24 1.32
C LEU A 70 -5.39 0.03 2.67
N GLN A 71 -6.43 0.86 2.66
CA GLN A 71 -7.18 1.24 3.84
C GLN A 71 -8.68 1.20 3.54
N ASP A 72 -9.51 0.99 4.56
CA ASP A 72 -10.95 1.12 4.41
C ASP A 72 -11.35 2.55 3.95
N LYS A 73 -12.56 2.68 3.41
CA LYS A 73 -13.10 3.98 2.96
C LYS A 73 -13.13 5.04 4.06
N LYS A 74 -13.24 4.63 5.32
CA LYS A 74 -13.37 5.54 6.48
C LYS A 74 -12.01 6.02 6.98
N GLY A 75 -10.91 5.48 6.46
CA GLY A 75 -9.56 5.78 6.91
C GLY A 75 -9.23 5.22 8.30
N VAL A 76 -10.00 4.24 8.79
CA VAL A 76 -9.89 3.72 10.16
C VAL A 76 -8.99 2.50 10.20
N THR A 77 -9.23 1.56 9.29
CA THR A 77 -8.60 0.24 9.28
C THR A 77 -7.66 0.12 8.09
N ASN A 78 -6.39 -0.19 8.36
CA ASN A 78 -5.45 -0.55 7.30
C ASN A 78 -5.70 -2.03 6.94
N LEU A 79 -5.75 -2.32 5.65
CA LEU A 79 -6.05 -3.65 5.11
C LEU A 79 -4.76 -4.38 4.73
N GLY A 80 -3.85 -3.68 4.06
CA GLY A 80 -2.55 -4.25 3.72
C GLY A 80 -1.56 -3.20 3.25
N ILE A 81 -0.28 -3.59 3.17
CA ILE A 81 0.79 -2.75 2.63
C ILE A 81 1.83 -3.61 1.90
N SER A 82 2.38 -3.11 0.81
CA SER A 82 3.52 -3.73 0.14
C SER A 82 4.28 -2.73 -0.74
N LEU A 83 5.60 -2.87 -0.81
CA LEU A 83 6.40 -2.29 -1.89
C LEU A 83 6.14 -3.06 -3.19
N LEU A 84 5.78 -2.36 -4.24
CA LEU A 84 5.69 -2.89 -5.59
C LEU A 84 7.00 -2.61 -6.30
N LYS A 85 7.71 -3.67 -6.69
CA LYS A 85 8.89 -3.61 -7.54
C LYS A 85 8.53 -4.10 -8.94
N ASN A 86 8.51 -3.20 -9.93
CA ASN A 86 8.02 -3.50 -11.28
C ASN A 86 6.60 -4.10 -11.28
N GLY A 87 5.74 -3.64 -10.37
CA GLY A 87 4.37 -4.15 -10.22
C GLY A 87 4.24 -5.41 -9.36
N GLU A 88 5.34 -6.06 -9.00
CA GLU A 88 5.31 -7.26 -8.14
C GLU A 88 5.45 -6.88 -6.66
N PRO A 89 4.60 -7.39 -5.74
CA PRO A 89 4.71 -7.07 -4.33
C PRO A 89 5.91 -7.76 -3.68
N VAL A 90 6.68 -6.97 -2.96
CA VAL A 90 7.82 -7.35 -2.15
C VAL A 90 7.46 -7.12 -0.70
N LYS A 91 7.66 -8.15 0.14
CA LYS A 91 7.32 -8.13 1.58
C LYS A 91 5.88 -7.61 1.83
N PRO A 92 4.85 -8.27 1.29
CA PRO A 92 3.46 -7.88 1.58
C PRO A 92 3.09 -8.17 3.04
N ILE A 93 2.26 -7.30 3.61
CA ILE A 93 1.64 -7.49 4.93
C ILE A 93 0.14 -7.31 4.78
N SER A 94 -0.64 -8.28 5.25
CA SER A 94 -2.08 -8.16 5.45
C SER A 94 -2.35 -7.92 6.93
N PHE A 95 -3.18 -6.92 7.25
CA PHE A 95 -3.51 -6.54 8.62
C PHE A 95 -4.82 -7.14 9.13
N TYR A 96 -5.64 -7.70 8.24
CA TYR A 96 -6.79 -8.51 8.61
C TYR A 96 -6.31 -9.96 8.76
N LYS A 97 -6.58 -10.53 9.94
CA LYS A 97 -6.46 -11.97 10.24
C LYS A 97 -7.84 -12.47 10.66
#